data_AF-A0A6B0ZLF8-F1
#
_entry.id   AF-A0A6B0ZLF8-F1
#
_cell.length_a   1.000
_cell.length_b   1.000
_cell.length_c   1.000
_cell.angle_alpha   90.00
_cell.angle_beta   90.00
_cell.angle_gamma   90.00
#
_symmetry.space_group_name_H-M   'P 1'
#
loop_
_entity.id
_entity.type
_entity.pdbx_description
1 polymer ?
#
loop_
_entity_poly.entity_id
_entity_poly.type
_entity_poly.pdbx_seq_one_letter_code
_entity_poly.pdbx_strand_id
1 'polypeptide(L)'
;MTGVDAALRDAVFELIDADRELLADTCLELGNTYAPCGHEQPVADAVSAWYERHGLAARQQQILVDRSNVVAVLEGSRAGARSLIFNAHLDTEISGPDHANLMESSD
;
A
#
# COMPACT_ATOMS: atom_id res chain seq x y z
N MET A 1 -21.99 -21.65 -3.98
CA MET A 1 -20.89 -20.98 -3.26
C MET A 1 -20.55 -21.87 -2.08
N THR A 2 -19.44 -22.60 -2.14
CA THR A 2 -18.93 -23.32 -0.97
C THR A 2 -18.39 -22.28 0.00
N GLY A 3 -18.85 -22.30 1.25
CA GLY A 3 -18.32 -21.43 2.29
C GLY A 3 -16.82 -21.64 2.46
N VAL A 4 -16.10 -20.59 2.88
CA VAL A 4 -14.70 -20.72 3.28
C VAL A 4 -14.63 -21.72 4.43
N ASP A 5 -13.67 -22.64 4.37
CA ASP A 5 -13.40 -23.58 5.46
C ASP A 5 -13.16 -22.80 6.76
N ALA A 6 -13.90 -23.14 7.81
CA ALA A 6 -13.82 -22.45 9.10
C ALA A 6 -12.41 -22.53 9.69
N ALA A 7 -11.74 -23.68 9.56
CA ALA A 7 -10.37 -23.84 10.05
C ALA A 7 -9.39 -22.93 9.31
N LEU A 8 -9.52 -22.80 7.98
CA LEU A 8 -8.70 -21.89 7.18
C LEU A 8 -8.94 -20.42 7.55
N ARG A 9 -10.21 -20.03 7.72
CA ARG A 9 -10.54 -18.67 8.16
C ARG A 9 -9.92 -18.36 9.52
N ASP A 10 -10.05 -19.26 10.48
CA ASP A 10 -9.56 -19.05 11.84
C ASP A 10 -8.02 -18.97 11.87
N ALA A 11 -7.33 -19.80 11.08
CA ALA A 11 -5.89 -19.70 10.90
C ALA A 11 -5.43 -18.36 10.30
N VAL A 12 -6.20 -17.79 9.36
CA VAL A 12 -5.92 -16.46 8.81
C VAL A 12 -6.10 -15.37 9.86
N PHE A 13 -7.12 -15.46 10.72
CA PHE A 13 -7.30 -14.51 11.81
C PHE A 13 -6.17 -14.60 12.84
N GLU A 14 -5.71 -15.80 13.18
CA GLU A 14 -4.55 -15.98 14.07
C GLU A 14 -3.27 -15.34 13.50
N LEU A 15 -3.06 -15.42 12.17
CA LEU A 15 -1.94 -14.74 11.51
C LEU A 15 -2.07 -13.22 11.60
N ILE A 16 -3.26 -12.67 11.34
CA ILE A 16 -3.51 -11.22 11.44
C ILE A 16 -3.27 -10.72 12.86
N ASP A 17 -3.71 -11.45 13.88
CA ASP A 17 -3.51 -11.10 15.29
C ASP A 17 -2.03 -11.17 15.70
N ALA A 18 -1.29 -12.13 15.14
CA ALA A 18 0.16 -12.25 15.35
C ALA A 18 0.93 -11.07 14.72
N ASP A 19 0.49 -10.57 13.58
CA ASP A 19 1.13 -9.50 12.81
C ASP A 19 0.65 -8.08 13.20
N ARG A 20 -0.04 -7.92 14.32
CA ARG A 20 -0.58 -6.60 14.76
C ARG A 20 0.49 -5.50 14.86
N GLU A 21 1.72 -5.84 15.28
CA GLU A 21 2.81 -4.86 15.41
C GLU A 21 3.36 -4.49 14.03
N LEU A 22 3.49 -5.47 13.13
CA LEU A 22 3.84 -5.23 11.73
C LEU A 22 2.82 -4.29 11.06
N LEU A 23 1.53 -4.47 11.33
CA LEU A 23 0.48 -3.57 10.85
C LEU A 23 0.66 -2.15 11.39
N ALA A 24 0.86 -2.00 12.71
CA ALA A 24 1.05 -0.70 13.34
C ALA A 24 2.32 0.01 12.82
N ASP A 25 3.44 -0.70 12.72
CA ASP A 25 4.71 -0.19 12.20
C ASP A 25 4.57 0.24 10.74
N THR A 26 3.90 -0.57 9.91
CA THR A 26 3.64 -0.22 8.51
C THR A 26 2.77 1.04 8.40
N CYS A 27 1.72 1.16 9.22
CA CYS A 27 0.90 2.37 9.27
C CYS A 27 1.71 3.61 9.69
N LEU A 28 2.60 3.48 10.66
CA LEU A 28 3.47 4.57 11.11
C LEU A 28 4.52 4.94 10.07
N GLU A 29 5.15 3.97 9.40
CA GLU A 29 6.11 4.21 8.33
C GLU A 29 5.46 5.00 7.19
N LEU A 30 4.33 4.51 6.68
CA LEU A 30 3.63 5.15 5.56
C LEU A 30 3.02 6.49 5.97
N GLY A 31 2.37 6.57 7.14
CA GLY A 31 1.70 7.79 7.61
C GLY A 31 2.66 8.92 7.99
N ASN A 32 3.91 8.62 8.33
CA ASN A 32 4.95 9.63 8.56
C ASN A 32 5.79 9.95 7.31
N THR A 33 5.48 9.33 6.16
CA THR A 33 6.13 9.64 4.89
C THR A 33 5.39 10.78 4.20
N TYR A 34 6.12 11.84 3.83
CA TYR A 34 5.54 12.99 3.13
C TYR A 34 4.99 12.56 1.77
N ALA A 35 3.67 12.70 1.59
CA ALA A 35 2.96 12.26 0.38
C ALA A 35 1.70 13.08 0.06
N PRO A 36 1.73 14.42 0.15
CA PRO A 36 0.57 15.16 -0.32
C PRO A 36 0.32 14.93 -1.81
N CYS A 37 -0.92 15.16 -2.24
CA CYS A 37 -1.30 15.05 -3.65
C CYS A 37 -0.30 15.80 -4.55
N GLY A 38 0.27 15.09 -5.53
CA GLY A 38 1.33 15.60 -6.40
C GLY A 38 2.76 15.18 -6.01
N HIS A 39 2.98 14.68 -4.80
CA HIS A 39 4.30 14.31 -4.27
C HIS A 39 4.32 12.88 -3.71
N GLU A 40 3.60 11.95 -4.34
CA GLU A 40 3.34 10.61 -3.79
C GLU A 40 4.53 9.63 -3.98
N GLN A 41 5.57 9.98 -4.74
CA GLN A 41 6.67 9.07 -5.05
C GLN A 41 7.38 8.46 -3.82
N PRO A 42 7.67 9.20 -2.73
CA PRO A 42 8.31 8.62 -1.56
C PRO A 42 7.50 7.48 -0.93
N VAL A 43 6.17 7.62 -0.88
CA VAL A 43 5.28 6.54 -0.41
C VAL A 43 5.21 5.41 -1.43
N ALA A 44 5.22 5.71 -2.74
CA ALA A 44 5.27 4.66 -3.76
C ALA A 44 6.55 3.80 -3.64
N ASP A 45 7.69 4.41 -3.31
CA ASP A 45 8.96 3.72 -3.06
C ASP A 45 8.87 2.85 -1.81
N ALA A 46 8.34 3.39 -0.71
CA ALA A 46 8.14 2.65 0.55
C ALA A 46 7.23 1.44 0.37
N VAL A 47 6.08 1.61 -0.30
CA VAL A 47 5.12 0.51 -0.56
C VAL A 47 5.73 -0.55 -1.50
N SER A 48 6.44 -0.14 -2.55
CA SER A 48 7.12 -1.10 -3.44
C SER A 48 8.15 -1.93 -2.69
N ALA A 49 8.99 -1.27 -1.88
CA ALA A 49 9.98 -1.93 -1.05
C ALA A 49 9.32 -2.84 0.00
N TRP A 50 8.18 -2.45 0.58
CA TRP A 50 7.43 -3.29 1.51
C TRP A 50 6.97 -4.59 0.86
N TYR A 51 6.40 -4.52 -0.35
CA TYR A 51 6.00 -5.72 -1.08
C TYR A 51 7.19 -6.65 -1.38
N GLU A 52 8.30 -6.09 -1.87
CA GLU A 52 9.51 -6.85 -2.18
C GLU A 52 10.08 -7.57 -0.94
N ARG A 53 10.12 -6.89 0.21
CA ARG A 53 10.55 -7.48 1.50
C ARG A 53 9.67 -8.66 1.92
N HIS A 54 8.40 -8.66 1.54
CA HIS A 54 7.43 -9.73 1.84
C HIS A 54 7.28 -10.74 0.71
N GLY A 55 8.18 -10.73 -0.28
CA GLY A 55 8.20 -11.71 -1.37
C GLY A 55 7.10 -11.52 -2.42
N LEU A 56 6.49 -10.34 -2.49
CA LEU A 56 5.52 -9.97 -3.52
C LEU A 56 6.21 -9.11 -4.57
N ALA A 57 6.13 -9.54 -5.83
CA ALA A 57 6.65 -8.75 -6.95
C ALA A 57 5.77 -7.50 -7.13
N ALA A 58 6.35 -6.34 -6.85
CA ALA A 58 5.72 -5.05 -7.08
C ALA A 58 6.27 -4.41 -8.37
N ARG A 59 5.40 -3.66 -9.04
CA ARG A 59 5.76 -2.80 -10.16
C ARG A 59 5.25 -1.40 -9.87
N GLN A 60 6.15 -0.43 -9.89
CA GLN A 60 5.76 0.96 -9.97
C GLN A 60 5.26 1.27 -11.39
N GLN A 61 4.03 1.75 -11.47
CA GLN A 61 3.44 2.29 -12.69
C GLN A 61 3.55 3.80 -12.64
N GLN A 62 4.68 4.30 -13.13
CA GLN A 62 4.96 5.73 -13.22
C GLN A 62 3.93 6.43 -14.12
N ILE A 63 3.26 7.46 -13.57
CA ILE A 63 2.35 8.35 -14.31
C ILE A 63 3.09 9.64 -14.69
N LEU A 64 3.82 10.23 -13.74
CA LEU A 64 4.67 11.40 -13.91
C LEU A 64 6.04 11.15 -13.26
N VAL A 65 7.00 12.05 -13.49
CA VAL A 65 8.39 11.88 -13.03
C VAL A 65 8.48 11.59 -11.52
N ASP A 66 7.59 12.19 -10.73
CA ASP A 66 7.50 12.16 -9.28
C ASP A 66 6.18 11.54 -8.77
N ARG A 67 5.49 10.75 -9.60
CA ARG A 67 4.19 10.17 -9.23
C ARG A 67 4.00 8.80 -9.84
N SER A 68 3.82 7.79 -8.98
CA SER A 68 3.67 6.40 -9.36
C SER A 68 2.51 5.74 -8.62
N ASN A 69 1.77 4.88 -9.31
CA ASN A 69 1.00 3.84 -8.62
C ASN A 69 1.92 2.67 -8.28
N VAL A 70 1.56 1.87 -7.28
CA VAL A 70 2.23 0.59 -7.00
C VAL A 70 1.24 -0.55 -7.23
N VAL A 71 1.65 -1.54 -8.03
CA VAL A 71 0.84 -2.72 -8.32
C VAL A 71 1.64 -3.96 -7.93
N ALA A 72 1.10 -4.75 -7.00
CA ALA A 72 1.63 -6.06 -6.62
C ALA A 72 0.61 -7.16 -6.88
N VAL A 73 1.09 -8.36 -7.19
CA VAL A 73 0.23 -9.52 -7.51
C VAL A 73 0.61 -10.71 -6.65
N LEU A 74 -0.38 -11.25 -5.94
CA LEU A 74 -0.31 -12.59 -5.34
C LEU A 74 -0.98 -13.58 -6.30
N GLU A 75 -0.17 -14.39 -6.96
CA GLU A 75 -0.65 -15.35 -7.95
C GLU A 75 -1.45 -16.50 -7.31
N GLY A 76 -2.64 -16.74 -7.84
CA GLY A 76 -3.47 -17.87 -7.45
C GLY A 76 -2.98 -19.17 -8.09
N SER A 77 -3.15 -20.30 -7.41
CA SER A 77 -2.73 -21.61 -7.93
C SER A 77 -3.66 -22.21 -8.99
N ARG A 78 -4.84 -21.61 -9.22
CA ARG A 78 -5.87 -22.14 -10.12
C ARG A 78 -6.16 -21.20 -11.28
N ALA A 79 -5.83 -21.66 -12.48
CA ALA A 79 -6.20 -20.97 -13.73
C ALA A 79 -7.73 -20.78 -13.82
N GLY A 80 -8.15 -19.57 -14.22
CA GLY A 80 -9.58 -19.21 -14.37
C GLY A 80 -10.34 -19.02 -13.05
N ALA A 81 -9.66 -19.00 -11.90
CA ALA A 81 -10.26 -18.55 -10.65
C ALA A 81 -10.61 -17.05 -10.70
N ARG A 82 -11.46 -16.61 -9.78
CA ARG A 82 -11.82 -15.19 -9.66
C ARG A 82 -10.63 -14.39 -9.12
N SER A 83 -10.32 -13.29 -9.77
CA SER A 83 -9.37 -12.29 -9.25
C SER A 83 -10.09 -11.30 -8.35
N LEU A 84 -9.38 -10.79 -7.35
CA LEU A 84 -9.82 -9.71 -6.46
C LEU A 84 -8.73 -8.64 -6.45
N ILE A 85 -9.13 -7.37 -6.53
CA ILE A 85 -8.22 -6.23 -6.43
C ILE A 85 -8.49 -5.55 -5.08
N PHE A 86 -7.44 -5.39 -4.27
CA PHE A 86 -7.43 -4.44 -3.17
C PHE A 86 -6.86 -3.12 -3.68
N ASN A 87 -7.48 -2.01 -3.32
CA ASN A 87 -7.09 -0.69 -3.79
C ASN A 87 -7.16 0.33 -2.66
N ALA A 88 -6.16 1.19 -2.60
CA ALA A 88 -6.05 2.36 -1.75
C ALA A 88 -5.27 3.43 -2.52
N HIS A 89 -5.35 4.68 -2.07
CA HIS A 89 -4.58 5.79 -2.62
C HIS A 89 -3.41 6.14 -1.71
N LEU A 90 -2.33 6.70 -2.28
CA LEU A 90 -1.09 7.01 -1.57
C LEU A 90 -1.03 8.44 -1.05
N ASP A 91 -1.80 9.33 -1.67
CA ASP A 91 -1.81 10.75 -1.37
C ASP A 91 -2.52 11.06 -0.05
N THR A 92 -1.99 12.04 0.66
CA THR A 92 -2.64 12.65 1.82
C THR A 92 -3.14 14.05 1.49
N GLU A 93 -4.13 14.50 2.25
CA GLU A 93 -4.50 15.91 2.27
C GLU A 93 -3.37 16.76 2.83
N ILE A 94 -3.26 17.99 2.34
CA ILE A 94 -2.29 18.97 2.83
C ILE A 94 -2.92 19.72 4.00
N SER A 95 -2.27 19.72 5.15
CA SER A 95 -2.71 20.51 6.31
C SER A 95 -1.51 21.01 7.12
N GLY A 96 -1.72 22.09 7.88
CA GLY A 96 -0.67 22.64 8.74
C GLY A 96 0.48 23.33 7.97
N PRO A 97 1.73 23.34 8.50
CA PRO A 97 2.87 24.03 7.90
C PRO A 97 3.19 23.61 6.46
N ASP A 98 2.87 22.36 6.12
CA ASP A 98 3.11 21.82 4.78
C ASP A 98 2.22 22.47 3.71
N HIS A 99 1.06 23.03 4.10
CA HIS A 99 0.27 23.89 3.22
C HIS A 99 1.00 25.17 2.86
N ALA A 100 1.68 25.79 3.82
CA ALA A 100 2.41 27.05 3.57
C ALA A 100 3.60 26.80 2.62
N ASN A 101 4.34 25.71 2.84
CA ASN A 101 5.49 25.34 2.00
C ASN A 101 5.09 25.01 0.55
N LEU A 102 3.95 24.34 0.33
CA LEU A 102 3.48 24.01 -1.02
C LEU A 102 2.94 25.24 -1.77
N MET A 103 2.32 26.19 -1.04
CA MET A 103 1.91 27.48 -1.59
C MET A 103 3.12 28.33 -1.99
N GLU A 104 4.23 28.26 -1.25
CA GLU A 104 5.48 28.98 -1.58
C GLU A 104 6.25 28.39 -2.76
N SER A 105 6.10 27.10 -3.07
CA SER A 105 6.77 26.44 -4.20
C SER A 105 6.01 26.52 -5.54
N SER A 106 4.88 27.24 -5.57
CA SER A 106 3.98 27.34 -6.73
C SER A 106 4.25 28.56 -7.62
N ASP A 107 5.32 29.32 -7.35
CA ASP A 107 5.84 30.44 -8.16
C ASP A 107 6.95 29.99 -9.14
#